data_AF-A0A441WP41-F1
#
_entry.id   AF-A0A441WP41-F1
#
_cell.length_a   1.000
_cell.length_b   1.000
_cell.length_c   1.000
_cell.angle_alpha   90.00
_cell.angle_beta   90.00
_cell.angle_gamma   90.00
#
_symmetry.space_group_name_H-M   'P 1'
#
loop_
_entity.id
_entity.type
_entity.pdbx_description
1 polymer ?
#
loop_
_entity_poly.entity_id
_entity_poly.type
_entity_poly.pdbx_seq_one_letter_code
_entity_poly.pdbx_strand_id
1 'polypeptide(L)' 'TMTVEEARANRAVPVGLLEGGKVLKPVSKGELLTSANAAPDPRTRLFALRRLQDEMLYGD' A
#
# COMPACT_ATOMS: atom_id res chain seq x y z
N THR A 1 -1.69 -7.63 -14.60
CA THR A 1 -1.95 -7.56 -13.14
C THR A 1 -0.71 -8.04 -12.43
N MET A 2 -0.40 -7.50 -11.25
CA MET A 2 0.81 -7.84 -10.48
C MET A 2 0.53 -9.03 -9.56
N THR A 3 1.49 -9.94 -9.37
CA THR A 3 1.36 -11.04 -8.40
C THR A 3 1.58 -10.56 -6.96
N VAL A 4 1.22 -11.38 -5.97
CA VAL A 4 1.44 -11.04 -4.55
C VAL A 4 2.94 -10.96 -4.23
N GLU A 5 3.73 -11.86 -4.82
CA GLU A 5 5.18 -11.92 -4.66
C GLU A 5 5.84 -10.67 -5.23
N GLU A 6 5.46 -10.25 -6.44
CA GLU A 6 5.94 -9.02 -7.07
C GLU A 6 5.57 -7.78 -6.24
N ALA A 7 4.35 -7.73 -5.70
CA ALA A 7 3.89 -6.64 -4.86
C ALA A 7 4.73 -6.48 -3.59
N ARG A 8 5.02 -7.60 -2.92
CA ARG A 8 5.83 -7.65 -1.70
C ARG A 8 7.28 -7.28 -1.97
N ALA A 9 7.87 -7.86 -3.01
CA ALA A 9 9.25 -7.57 -3.41
C ALA A 9 9.45 -6.06 -3.70
N ASN A 10 8.47 -5.42 -4.33
CA ASN A 10 8.51 -3.99 -4.66
C ASN A 10 7.95 -3.09 -3.55
N ARG A 11 7.44 -3.64 -2.44
CA ARG A 11 6.76 -2.89 -1.37
C ARG A 11 5.64 -1.99 -1.91
N ALA A 12 4.89 -2.49 -2.88
CA ALA A 12 3.81 -1.77 -3.53
C ALA A 12 2.68 -1.49 -2.53
N VAL A 13 2.11 -0.29 -2.59
CA VAL A 13 0.94 0.07 -1.79
C VAL A 13 -0.32 -0.45 -2.49
N PRO A 14 -1.21 -1.20 -1.82
CA PRO A 14 -2.47 -1.63 -2.42
C PRO A 14 -3.30 -0.43 -2.86
N VAL A 15 -3.72 -0.41 -4.13
CA VAL A 15 -4.36 0.77 -4.76
C VAL A 15 -5.63 1.23 -4.02
N GLY A 16 -6.39 0.30 -3.45
CA GLY A 16 -7.59 0.63 -2.67
C GLY A 16 -7.32 1.44 -1.39
N LEU A 17 -6.07 1.53 -0.94
CA LEU A 17 -5.68 2.30 0.26
C LEU A 17 -5.16 3.70 -0.07
N LEU A 18 -5.09 4.08 -1.34
CA LEU A 18 -4.48 5.33 -1.77
C LEU A 18 -5.44 6.52 -1.74
N GLU A 19 -6.76 6.29 -1.63
CA GLU A 19 -7.73 7.36 -1.45
C GLU A 19 -7.48 8.09 -0.12
N GLY A 20 -7.34 9.43 -0.18
CA GLY A 20 -6.96 10.25 0.97
C GLY A 20 -5.50 10.07 1.42
N GLY A 21 -4.70 9.24 0.73
CA GLY A 21 -3.30 9.01 1.02
C GLY A 21 -2.40 10.22 0.73
N LYS A 22 -1.17 10.16 1.21
CA LYS A 22 -0.17 11.23 1.10
C LYS A 22 1.01 10.80 0.24
N VAL A 23 1.34 11.65 -0.74
CA VAL A 23 2.61 11.55 -1.48
C VAL A 23 3.76 12.01 -0.56
N LEU A 24 4.77 11.16 -0.41
CA LEU A 24 5.93 11.40 0.46
C LEU A 24 7.14 11.93 -0.31
N LYS A 25 7.25 11.61 -1.60
CA LYS A 25 8.32 12.02 -2.51
C LYS A 25 7.73 12.30 -3.89
N PRO A 26 8.38 13.10 -4.75
CA PRO A 26 7.93 13.27 -6.13
C PRO A 26 7.74 11.92 -6.82
N VAL A 27 6.62 11.73 -7.52
CA VAL A 27 6.29 10.50 -8.24
C VAL A 27 6.14 10.84 -9.73
N SER A 28 6.89 10.16 -10.58
CA SER A 28 6.83 10.35 -12.02
C SER A 28 5.64 9.60 -12.64
N LYS A 29 5.18 10.06 -13.81
CA LYS A 29 4.14 9.33 -14.56
C LYS A 29 4.60 7.90 -14.86
N GLY A 30 3.80 6.92 -14.44
CA GLY A 30 4.10 5.49 -14.62
C GLY A 30 4.98 4.88 -13.53
N GLU A 31 5.44 5.67 -12.56
CA GLU A 31 6.18 5.16 -11.40
C GLU A 31 5.26 4.39 -10.45
N LEU A 32 5.78 3.30 -9.89
CA LEU A 32 5.04 2.49 -8.93
C LEU A 32 4.91 3.22 -7.59
N LEU A 33 3.69 3.20 -7.03
CA LEU A 33 3.44 3.69 -5.68
C LEU A 33 3.83 2.62 -4.67
N THR A 34 4.82 2.95 -3.86
CA THR A 34 5.42 2.07 -2.85
C THR A 34 5.42 2.77 -1.51
N SER A 35 5.66 2.02 -0.43
CA SER A 35 5.79 2.60 0.91
C SER A 35 6.94 3.63 1.02
N ALA A 36 7.82 3.73 0.02
CA ALA A 36 8.89 4.72 -0.02
C ALA A 36 8.47 6.09 -0.60
N ASN A 37 7.40 6.16 -1.39
CA ASN A 37 6.94 7.38 -2.06
C ASN A 37 5.48 7.75 -1.77
N ALA A 38 4.68 6.85 -1.18
CA ALA A 38 3.31 7.10 -0.77
C ALA A 38 2.94 6.41 0.55
N ALA A 39 2.07 7.06 1.32
CA ALA A 39 1.48 6.51 2.54
C ALA A 39 -0.05 6.54 2.45
N PRO A 40 -0.74 5.41 2.67
CA PRO A 40 -2.18 5.39 2.92
C PRO A 40 -2.63 6.28 4.08
N ASP A 41 -3.90 6.68 4.11
CA ASP A 41 -4.48 7.32 5.30
C ASP A 41 -4.82 6.25 6.36
N PRO A 42 -4.12 6.23 7.52
CA PRO A 42 -4.33 5.23 8.55
C PRO A 42 -5.66 5.39 9.30
N ARG A 43 -6.37 6.51 9.11
CA ARG A 43 -7.67 6.77 9.76
C ARG A 43 -8.84 6.08 9.07
N THR A 44 -8.62 5.55 7.85
CA THR A 44 -9.68 4.89 7.09
C THR A 44 -10.00 3.51 7.67
N ARG A 45 -11.28 3.13 7.63
CA ARG A 45 -11.71 1.78 8.05
C ARG A 45 -11.08 0.70 7.19
N LEU A 46 -10.88 0.95 5.90
CA LEU A 46 -10.27 0.00 4.98
C LEU A 46 -8.80 -0.28 5.34
N PHE A 47 -8.04 0.73 5.75
CA PHE A 47 -6.67 0.53 6.23
C PHE A 47 -6.64 -0.35 7.49
N ALA A 48 -7.53 -0.12 8.46
CA ALA A 48 -7.63 -0.96 9.64
C ALA A 48 -7.97 -2.42 9.30
N LEU A 49 -8.94 -2.65 8.40
CA LEU A 49 -9.29 -3.99 7.94
C LEU A 49 -8.15 -4.67 7.18
N ARG A 50 -7.42 -3.91 6.36
CA ARG A 50 -6.26 -4.44 5.66
C ARG A 50 -5.17 -4.90 6.62
N ARG A 51 -4.90 -4.14 7.69
CA ARG A 51 -3.95 -4.56 8.72
C ARG A 51 -4.35 -5.86 9.39
N LEU A 52 -5.63 -6.02 9.74
CA LEU A 52 -6.14 -7.28 10.31
C LEU A 52 -6.03 -8.45 9.32
N GLN A 53 -6.24 -8.18 8.03
CA GLN A 53 -6.04 -9.19 6.99
C GLN A 53 -4.56 -9.58 6.84
N ASP A 54 -3.64 -8.60 6.89
CA ASP A 54 -2.21 -8.88 6.85
C ASP A 54 -1.78 -9.71 8.06
N GLU A 55 -2.28 -9.39 9.26
CA GLU A 55 -2.07 -10.19 10.48
C GLU A 55 -2.63 -11.62 10.32
N MET A 56 -3.86 -11.77 9.83
CA MET A 56 -4.49 -13.07 9.62
C MET A 56 -3.72 -13.97 8.65
N LEU A 57 -3.14 -13.40 7.59
CA LEU A 57 -2.49 -14.16 6.52
C LEU A 57 -0.99 -14.36 6.74
N TYR A 58 -0.32 -13.43 7.42
CA TYR A 58 1.14 -13.39 7.49
C TYR A 58 1.68 -13.34 8.92
N GLY A 59 0.84 -13.06 9.92
CA GLY A 59 1.14 -13.31 11.34
C GLY A 59 2.40 -12.63 11.87
N ASP A 60 2.58 -11.34 11.59
CA ASP A 60 3.62 -10.53 12.28
C ASP A 60 3.36 -10.46 13.80
#